data_AF-A0A8S3XW60-F1
#
_entry.id   AF-A0A8S3XW60-F1
#
_cell.length_a   1.000
_cell.length_b   1.000
_cell.length_c   1.000
_cell.angle_alpha   90.00
_cell.angle_beta   90.00
_cell.angle_gamma   90.00
#
_symmetry.space_group_name_H-M   'P 1'
#
loop_
_entity.id
_entity.type
_entity.pdbx_description
1 polymer ?
#
loop_
_entity_poly.entity_id
_entity_poly.type
_entity_poly.pdbx_seq_one_letter_code
_entity_poly.pdbx_strand_id
1 'polypeptide(L)'
;MSATVETSLKQKICNSVEIPILTRCCFCFPLRKGLIVFAYANLILTIVVTALLSMYISYIRNMEITNVSEFPRLIADTTALVLEVAMSITFIVALHKKHVLLMKIYLYFEIVFSIIGFVYSLAFLTSETASELFLILFQLMLQIYLVILIWSSIVKMERDGTVKYTRERDPV
;
A
#
# COMPACT_ATOMS: atom_id res chain seq x y z
N MET A 1 -16.08 -18.44 -26.87
CA MET A 1 -15.61 -17.33 -27.74
C MET A 1 -15.40 -16.00 -27.00
N SER A 2 -15.59 -15.90 -25.67
CA SER A 2 -15.34 -14.67 -24.89
C SER A 2 -13.89 -14.48 -24.39
N ALA A 3 -13.09 -15.55 -24.32
CA ALA A 3 -11.75 -15.49 -23.71
C ALA A 3 -10.72 -14.66 -24.52
N THR A 4 -10.94 -14.48 -25.82
CA THR A 4 -10.05 -13.70 -26.70
C THR A 4 -10.33 -12.19 -26.66
N VAL A 5 -11.48 -11.76 -26.16
CA VAL A 5 -11.84 -10.34 -26.09
C VAL A 5 -11.28 -9.69 -24.82
N GLU A 6 -11.29 -10.41 -23.68
CA GLU A 6 -10.69 -9.91 -22.43
C GLU A 6 -9.17 -9.71 -22.54
N THR A 7 -8.46 -10.58 -23.25
CA THR A 7 -7.01 -10.43 -23.45
C THR A 7 -6.70 -9.20 -24.29
N SER A 8 -7.48 -8.93 -25.34
CA SER A 8 -7.34 -7.75 -26.19
C SER A 8 -7.60 -6.44 -25.45
N LEU A 9 -8.60 -6.39 -24.57
CA LEU A 9 -8.96 -5.19 -23.80
C LEU A 9 -7.95 -4.94 -22.67
N LYS A 10 -7.52 -6.00 -21.96
CA LYS A 10 -6.44 -5.94 -20.98
C LYS A 10 -5.13 -5.48 -21.61
N GLN A 11 -4.82 -5.94 -22.83
CA GLN A 11 -3.61 -5.59 -23.57
C GLN A 11 -3.69 -4.19 -24.18
N LYS A 12 -4.88 -3.73 -24.60
CA LYS A 12 -5.13 -2.33 -24.99
C LYS A 12 -5.04 -1.36 -23.81
N ILE A 13 -5.59 -1.68 -22.65
CA ILE A 13 -5.42 -0.85 -21.44
C ILE A 13 -3.95 -0.85 -21.00
N CYS A 14 -3.25 -1.99 -21.09
CA CYS A 14 -1.82 -2.09 -20.77
C CYS A 14 -0.93 -1.28 -21.75
N ASN A 15 -1.32 -1.17 -23.03
CA ASN A 15 -0.59 -0.39 -24.03
C ASN A 15 -0.98 1.09 -24.07
N SER A 16 -2.22 1.44 -23.72
CA SER A 16 -2.70 2.83 -23.71
C SER A 16 -2.46 3.54 -22.39
N VAL A 17 -2.35 2.79 -21.29
CA VAL A 17 -1.90 3.31 -20.00
C VAL A 17 -0.43 2.94 -19.87
N GLU A 18 0.44 3.69 -20.56
CA GLU A 18 1.84 3.79 -20.16
C GLU A 18 1.87 4.45 -18.78
N ILE A 19 1.57 3.67 -17.74
CA ILE A 19 1.78 4.08 -16.36
C ILE A 19 3.27 4.43 -16.31
N PRO A 20 3.63 5.69 -16.02
CA PRO A 20 5.02 6.12 -16.08
C PRO A 20 5.83 5.16 -15.21
N ILE A 21 6.75 4.44 -15.83
CA ILE A 21 7.66 3.56 -15.11
C ILE A 21 8.60 4.50 -14.36
N LEU A 22 8.21 4.88 -13.14
CA LEU A 22 9.05 5.71 -12.28
C LEU A 22 10.33 4.92 -12.02
N THR A 23 11.42 5.33 -12.67
CA THR A 23 12.74 4.76 -12.43
C THR A 23 13.39 5.34 -11.16
N ARG A 24 12.80 6.41 -10.61
CA ARG A 24 13.30 7.19 -9.47
C ARG A 24 12.15 7.47 -8.48
N CYS A 25 12.38 7.26 -7.19
CA CYS A 25 11.48 7.71 -6.12
C CYS A 25 11.99 9.06 -5.57
N CYS A 26 11.08 10.01 -5.32
CA CYS A 26 11.24 11.36 -4.73
C CYS A 26 12.67 11.89 -4.51
N PHE A 27 13.47 12.15 -5.56
CA PHE A 27 14.90 12.58 -5.56
C PHE A 27 15.97 11.46 -5.70
N CYS A 28 16.10 10.89 -6.90
CA CYS A 28 17.33 10.21 -7.39
C CYS A 28 17.68 8.81 -6.81
N PHE A 29 16.89 8.25 -5.89
CA PHE A 29 17.16 6.89 -5.39
C PHE A 29 16.59 5.79 -6.31
N PRO A 30 17.32 4.67 -6.52
CA PRO A 30 16.84 3.56 -7.33
C PRO A 30 15.55 3.01 -6.72
N LEU A 31 14.51 2.84 -7.56
CA LEU A 31 13.15 2.44 -7.19
C LEU A 31 13.08 1.37 -6.08
N ARG A 32 13.93 0.33 -6.15
CA ARG A 32 13.96 -0.74 -5.13
C ARG A 32 14.42 -0.25 -3.76
N LYS A 33 15.49 0.57 -3.68
CA LYS A 33 15.97 1.09 -2.39
C LYS A 33 14.98 2.12 -1.83
N GLY A 34 14.41 2.97 -2.69
CA GLY A 34 13.38 3.93 -2.29
C GLY A 34 12.13 3.24 -1.72
N LEU A 35 11.64 2.19 -2.38
CA LEU A 35 10.47 1.45 -1.92
C LEU A 35 10.71 0.69 -0.62
N ILE A 36 11.91 0.12 -0.43
CA ILE A 36 12.29 -0.52 0.84
C ILE A 36 12.33 0.51 1.96
N VAL A 37 13.01 1.65 1.75
CA VAL A 37 13.09 2.72 2.75
C VAL A 37 11.70 3.25 3.09
N PHE A 38 10.85 3.46 2.08
CA PHE A 38 9.48 3.88 2.27
C PHE A 38 8.66 2.86 3.08
N ALA A 39 8.76 1.56 2.75
CA ALA A 39 8.06 0.50 3.48
C ALA A 39 8.49 0.43 4.95
N TYR A 40 9.78 0.58 5.24
CA TYR A 40 10.28 0.66 6.61
C TYR A 40 9.82 1.93 7.34
N ALA A 41 9.82 3.08 6.65
CA ALA A 41 9.33 4.33 7.23
C ALA A 41 7.83 4.22 7.57
N ASN A 42 7.02 3.63 6.69
CA ASN A 42 5.60 3.39 6.93
C ASN A 42 5.40 2.43 8.11
N LEU A 43 6.17 1.35 8.19
CA LEU A 43 6.12 0.42 9.32
C LEU A 43 6.48 1.10 10.66
N ILE A 44 7.52 1.94 10.69
CA ILE A 44 7.88 2.67 11.90
C ILE A 44 6.75 3.62 12.29
N LEU A 45 6.17 4.33 11.32
CA LEU A 45 5.07 5.26 11.56
C LEU A 45 3.83 4.53 12.08
N THR A 46 3.45 3.38 11.51
CA THR A 46 2.31 2.58 11.99
C THR A 46 2.56 2.03 13.39
N ILE A 47 3.78 1.61 13.73
CA ILE A 47 4.15 1.20 15.09
C ILE A 47 4.01 2.36 16.08
N VAL A 48 4.47 3.56 15.72
CA VAL A 48 4.35 4.76 16.56
C VAL A 48 2.87 5.10 16.78
N VAL A 49 2.06 5.09 15.73
CA VAL A 49 0.61 5.32 15.82
C VAL A 49 -0.05 4.25 16.71
N THR A 50 0.33 2.99 16.58
CA THR A 50 -0.14 1.89 17.44
C THR A 50 0.20 2.13 18.91
N ALA A 51 1.42 2.57 19.19
CA ALA A 51 1.86 2.87 20.54
C ALA A 51 1.06 4.04 21.14
N LEU A 52 0.86 5.13 20.38
CA LEU A 52 0.06 6.27 20.81
C LEU A 52 -1.40 5.88 21.05
N LEU A 53 -2.00 5.08 20.18
CA LEU A 53 -3.36 4.57 20.35
C LEU A 53 -3.46 3.71 21.62
N SER A 54 -2.51 2.80 21.86
CA SER A 54 -2.51 1.98 23.07
C SER A 54 -2.37 2.79 24.37
N MET A 55 -1.59 3.88 24.32
CA MET A 55 -1.47 4.82 25.43
C MET A 55 -2.78 5.58 25.65
N TYR A 56 -3.43 6.04 24.57
CA TYR A 56 -4.74 6.69 24.63
C TYR A 56 -5.81 5.79 25.26
N ILE A 57 -5.87 4.52 24.85
CA ILE A 57 -6.78 3.52 25.43
C ILE A 57 -6.53 3.36 26.93
N SER A 58 -5.26 3.25 27.32
CA SER A 58 -4.88 3.10 28.73
C SER A 58 -5.24 4.34 29.55
N TYR A 59 -5.10 5.53 28.97
CA TYR A 59 -5.47 6.79 29.60
C TYR A 59 -6.98 6.92 29.82
N ILE A 60 -7.80 6.64 28.78
CA ILE A 60 -9.26 6.67 28.88
C ILE A 60 -9.76 5.63 29.89
N ARG A 61 -9.19 4.42 29.88
CA ARG A 61 -9.53 3.36 30.84
C ARG A 61 -9.26 3.78 32.29
N ASN A 62 -8.19 4.52 32.54
CA ASN A 62 -7.85 5.00 33.88
C ASN A 62 -8.74 6.15 34.37
N MET A 63 -9.39 6.88 33.45
CA MET A 63 -10.25 8.02 33.78
C MET A 63 -11.74 7.64 33.94
N GLU A 64 -12.12 6.36 33.79
CA GLU A 64 -13.51 5.88 33.84
C GLU A 64 -14.50 6.65 32.94
N ILE A 65 -14.01 7.34 31.90
CA ILE A 65 -14.85 8.04 30.92
C ILE A 65 -15.42 6.98 29.95
N THR A 66 -16.45 6.26 30.38
CA THR A 66 -17.07 5.18 29.60
C THR A 66 -18.14 5.70 28.66
N ASN A 67 -17.73 6.24 27.51
CA ASN A 67 -18.63 6.40 26.37
C ASN A 67 -18.79 5.05 25.67
N VAL A 68 -19.91 4.37 25.95
CA VAL A 68 -20.22 3.01 25.45
C VAL A 68 -20.23 2.92 23.91
N SER A 69 -20.40 4.04 23.21
CA SER A 69 -20.40 4.15 21.74
C SER A 69 -18.99 4.13 21.11
N GLU A 70 -17.93 4.43 21.87
CA GLU A 70 -16.57 4.55 21.33
C GLU A 70 -15.80 3.21 21.33
N PHE A 71 -16.20 2.26 22.17
CA PHE A 71 -15.60 0.93 22.25
C PHE A 71 -15.60 0.12 20.95
N PRO A 72 -16.72 -0.04 20.21
CA PRO A 72 -16.72 -0.80 18.97
C PRO A 72 -15.81 -0.18 17.90
N ARG A 73 -15.73 1.16 17.89
CA ARG A 73 -14.84 1.91 16.99
C ARG A 73 -13.37 1.65 17.31
N LEU A 74 -13.01 1.72 18.59
CA LEU A 74 -11.65 1.47 19.05
C LEU A 74 -11.17 0.04 18.74
N ILE A 75 -12.06 -0.95 18.89
CA ILE A 75 -11.76 -2.36 18.55
C ILE A 75 -11.56 -2.50 17.03
N ALA A 76 -12.43 -1.90 16.23
CA ALA A 76 -12.29 -1.88 14.77
C ALA A 76 -10.96 -1.24 14.33
N ASP A 77 -10.62 -0.07 14.87
CA ASP A 77 -9.37 0.63 14.55
C ASP A 77 -8.14 -0.19 14.97
N THR A 78 -8.17 -0.80 16.16
CA THR A 78 -7.06 -1.63 16.66
C THR A 78 -6.85 -2.87 15.78
N THR A 79 -7.92 -3.55 15.39
CA THR A 79 -7.84 -4.74 14.53
C THR A 79 -7.36 -4.42 13.11
N ALA A 80 -7.82 -3.30 12.54
CA ALA A 80 -7.35 -2.79 11.26
C ALA A 80 -5.84 -2.49 11.28
N LEU A 81 -5.36 -1.86 12.35
CA LEU A 81 -3.95 -1.50 12.51
C LEU A 81 -3.04 -2.73 12.66
N VAL A 82 -3.48 -3.75 13.40
CA VAL A 82 -2.74 -5.02 13.52
C VAL A 82 -2.63 -5.73 12.16
N LEU A 83 -3.70 -5.72 11.36
CA LEU A 83 -3.68 -6.26 10.01
C LEU A 83 -2.72 -5.49 9.10
N GLU A 84 -2.71 -4.16 9.18
CA GLU A 84 -1.81 -3.30 8.41
C GLU A 84 -0.34 -3.56 8.76
N VAL A 85 -0.01 -3.73 10.05
CA VAL A 85 1.34 -4.09 10.49
C VAL A 85 1.76 -5.46 9.95
N ALA A 86 0.89 -6.48 10.07
CA ALA A 86 1.18 -7.82 9.57
C ALA A 86 1.40 -7.84 8.05
N MET A 87 0.58 -7.10 7.30
CA MET A 87 0.70 -6.99 5.85
C MET A 87 1.92 -6.16 5.42
N SER A 88 2.26 -5.12 6.16
CA SER A 88 3.49 -4.33 5.94
C SER A 88 4.76 -5.18 6.14
N ILE A 89 4.79 -6.07 7.14
CA ILE A 89 5.91 -6.99 7.36
C ILE A 89 6.03 -7.97 6.19
N THR A 90 4.91 -8.58 5.76
CA THR A 90 4.93 -9.51 4.62
C THR A 90 5.34 -8.80 3.32
N PHE A 91 4.99 -7.54 3.12
CA PHE A 91 5.46 -6.73 2.00
C PHE A 91 6.98 -6.52 2.03
N ILE A 92 7.54 -6.18 3.20
CA ILE A 92 9.00 -6.04 3.36
C ILE A 92 9.71 -7.36 3.04
N VAL A 93 9.18 -8.49 3.52
CA VAL A 93 9.71 -9.82 3.20
C VAL A 93 9.61 -10.13 1.70
N ALA A 94 8.50 -9.76 1.05
CA ALA A 94 8.31 -9.92 -0.40
C ALA A 94 9.34 -9.10 -1.21
N LEU A 95 9.63 -7.87 -0.78
CA LEU A 95 10.64 -6.98 -1.35
C LEU A 95 12.04 -7.60 -1.28
N HIS A 96 12.42 -8.13 -0.13
CA HIS A 96 13.73 -8.77 0.07
C HIS A 96 13.87 -10.08 -0.71
N LYS A 97 12.84 -10.93 -0.68
CA LYS A 97 12.86 -12.24 -1.37
C LYS A 97 12.63 -12.17 -2.87
N LYS A 98 12.40 -10.97 -3.42
CA LYS A 98 12.08 -10.78 -4.85
C LYS A 98 10.90 -11.64 -5.33
N HIS A 99 9.95 -11.93 -4.43
CA HIS A 99 8.82 -12.83 -4.73
C HIS A 99 7.65 -12.03 -5.32
N VAL A 100 7.50 -12.08 -6.64
CA VAL A 100 6.50 -11.28 -7.38
C VAL A 100 5.06 -11.62 -6.98
N LEU A 101 4.78 -12.90 -6.64
CA LEU A 101 3.44 -13.32 -6.19
C LEU A 101 3.02 -12.65 -4.88
N LEU A 102 3.92 -12.57 -3.89
CA LEU A 102 3.62 -11.94 -2.60
C LEU A 102 3.40 -10.44 -2.76
N MET A 103 4.14 -9.78 -3.66
CA MET A 103 3.91 -8.37 -3.99
C MET A 103 2.54 -8.14 -4.64
N LYS A 104 2.10 -9.03 -5.55
CA LYS A 104 0.77 -8.94 -6.18
C LYS A 104 -0.36 -9.10 -5.16
N ILE A 105 -0.21 -10.02 -4.20
CA ILE A 105 -1.18 -10.18 -3.10
C ILE A 105 -1.24 -8.93 -2.23
N TYR A 106 -0.08 -8.40 -1.84
CA TYR A 106 -0.02 -7.17 -1.04
C TYR A 106 -0.64 -5.98 -1.76
N LEU A 107 -0.39 -5.81 -3.06
CA LEU A 107 -1.02 -4.76 -3.86
C LEU A 107 -2.56 -4.83 -3.82
N TYR A 108 -3.12 -6.03 -3.99
CA TYR A 108 -4.57 -6.19 -3.94
C TYR A 108 -5.13 -5.87 -2.56
N PHE A 109 -4.45 -6.33 -1.51
CA PHE A 109 -4.79 -5.99 -0.13
C PHE A 109 -4.78 -4.47 0.10
N GLU A 110 -3.73 -3.78 -0.33
CA GLU A 110 -3.57 -2.34 -0.15
C GLU A 110 -4.67 -1.53 -0.85
N ILE A 111 -5.07 -1.94 -2.05
CA ILE A 111 -6.18 -1.32 -2.79
C ILE A 111 -7.51 -1.52 -2.06
N VAL A 112 -7.80 -2.75 -1.62
CA VAL A 112 -9.05 -3.06 -0.91
C VAL A 112 -9.10 -2.31 0.43
N PHE A 113 -8.01 -2.31 1.18
CA PHE A 113 -7.92 -1.62 2.46
C PHE A 113 -8.03 -0.11 2.30
N SER A 114 -7.43 0.47 1.24
CA SER A 114 -7.58 1.87 0.89
C SER A 114 -9.04 2.27 0.62
N ILE A 115 -9.79 1.44 -0.13
CA ILE A 115 -11.20 1.70 -0.43
C ILE A 115 -12.04 1.63 0.85
N ILE A 116 -11.83 0.60 1.67
CA ILE A 116 -12.55 0.42 2.93
C ILE A 116 -12.26 1.59 3.88
N GLY A 117 -10.99 1.96 4.04
CA GLY A 117 -10.56 3.07 4.88
C GLY A 117 -11.13 4.41 4.40
N PHE A 118 -11.22 4.64 3.09
CA PHE A 118 -11.83 5.84 2.52
C PHE A 118 -13.34 5.90 2.80
N VAL A 119 -14.08 4.81 2.57
CA VAL A 119 -15.52 4.74 2.88
C VAL A 119 -15.78 4.94 4.37
N TYR A 120 -14.96 4.31 5.22
CA TYR A 120 -15.02 4.49 6.67
C TYR A 120 -14.79 5.95 7.08
N SER A 121 -13.79 6.60 6.47
CA SER A 121 -13.47 8.03 6.72
C SER A 121 -14.61 8.95 6.29
N LEU A 122 -15.27 8.67 5.16
CA LEU A 122 -16.44 9.44 4.70
C LEU A 122 -17.66 9.24 5.61
N ALA A 123 -17.92 8.02 6.06
CA ALA A 123 -19.05 7.72 6.94
C ALA A 123 -18.93 8.40 8.32
N PHE A 124 -17.69 8.62 8.77
CA PHE A 124 -17.41 9.25 10.06
C PHE A 124 -17.15 10.76 9.98
N LEU A 125 -17.30 11.36 8.80
CA LEU A 125 -17.18 12.80 8.61
C LEU A 125 -18.39 13.48 9.27
N THR A 126 -18.28 13.72 10.58
CA THR A 126 -19.37 14.19 11.45
C THR A 126 -19.32 15.69 11.70
N SER A 127 -18.16 16.31 11.51
CA SER A 127 -17.97 17.76 11.55
C SER A 127 -17.26 18.23 10.29
N GLU A 128 -17.82 19.19 9.57
CA GLU A 128 -17.20 19.79 8.37
C GLU A 128 -16.01 20.68 8.75
N THR A 129 -14.95 20.10 9.31
CA THR A 129 -13.69 20.80 9.47
C THR A 129 -12.88 20.61 8.19
N ALA A 130 -12.58 21.71 7.50
CA ALA A 130 -11.79 21.68 6.27
C ALA A 130 -10.43 20.97 6.44
N SER A 131 -9.90 20.96 7.67
CA SER A 131 -8.68 20.24 8.05
C SER A 131 -8.81 18.72 7.97
N GLU A 132 -9.91 18.13 8.43
CA GLU A 132 -10.11 16.68 8.39
C GLU A 132 -10.23 16.18 6.95
N LEU A 133 -10.98 16.92 6.12
CA LEU A 133 -11.13 16.59 4.70
C LEU A 133 -9.79 16.71 3.97
N PHE A 134 -8.99 17.74 4.26
CA PHE A 134 -7.65 17.87 3.69
C PHE A 134 -6.75 16.68 4.05
N LEU A 135 -6.75 16.24 5.32
CA LEU A 135 -5.97 15.09 5.76
C LEU A 135 -6.42 13.79 5.08
N ILE A 136 -7.73 13.57 4.92
CA ILE A 136 -8.27 12.39 4.23
C ILE A 136 -7.84 12.38 2.76
N LEU A 137 -7.93 13.52 2.06
CA LEU A 137 -7.49 13.63 0.66
C LEU A 137 -5.98 13.46 0.52
N PHE A 138 -5.19 14.05 1.43
CA PHE A 138 -3.75 13.88 1.45
C PHE A 138 -3.34 12.42 1.69
N GLN A 139 -4.01 11.74 2.62
CA GLN A 139 -3.81 10.32 2.88
C GLN A 139 -4.15 9.48 1.64
N LEU A 140 -5.26 9.77 0.96
CA LEU A 140 -5.66 9.07 -0.26
C LEU A 140 -4.66 9.31 -1.41
N MET A 141 -4.09 10.52 -1.53
CA MET A 141 -3.02 10.80 -2.49
C MET A 141 -1.76 9.97 -2.21
N LEU A 142 -1.33 9.87 -0.94
CA LEU A 142 -0.19 9.03 -0.55
C LEU A 142 -0.47 7.54 -0.82
N GLN A 143 -1.69 7.09 -0.56
CA GLN A 143 -2.12 5.71 -0.78
C GLN A 143 -2.10 5.33 -2.27
N ILE A 144 -2.63 6.20 -3.13
CA ILE A 144 -2.58 6.00 -4.59
C ILE A 144 -1.13 5.99 -5.08
N TYR A 145 -0.30 6.91 -4.57
CA TYR A 145 1.12 6.96 -4.91
C TYR A 145 1.83 5.64 -4.56
N LEU A 146 1.53 5.05 -3.40
CA LEU A 146 2.06 3.76 -2.98
C LEU A 146 1.65 2.62 -3.90
N VAL A 147 0.36 2.55 -4.25
CA VAL A 147 -0.16 1.54 -5.18
C VAL A 147 0.57 1.61 -6.53
N ILE A 148 0.80 2.82 -7.06
CA ILE A 148 1.54 3.02 -8.32
C ILE A 148 3.00 2.57 -8.18
N LEU A 149 3.66 2.89 -7.06
CA LEU A 149 5.03 2.47 -6.81
C LEU A 149 5.17 0.95 -6.73
N ILE A 150 4.27 0.28 -6.02
CA ILE A 150 4.26 -1.18 -5.91
C ILE A 150 4.02 -1.81 -7.27
N TRP A 151 3.06 -1.31 -8.04
CA TRP A 151 2.80 -1.75 -9.40
C TRP A 151 4.02 -1.61 -10.30
N SER A 152 4.66 -0.44 -10.29
CA SER A 152 5.89 -0.18 -11.05
C SER A 152 7.02 -1.14 -10.67
N SER A 153 7.16 -1.46 -9.38
CA SER A 153 8.13 -2.45 -8.89
C SER A 153 7.82 -3.86 -9.41
N ILE A 154 6.56 -4.28 -9.40
CA ILE A 154 6.13 -5.59 -9.91
C ILE A 154 6.44 -5.71 -11.40
N VAL A 155 6.05 -4.72 -12.21
CA VAL A 155 6.30 -4.71 -13.66
C VAL A 155 7.79 -4.77 -13.97
N LYS A 156 8.61 -4.01 -13.22
CA LYS A 156 10.07 -4.03 -13.38
C LYS A 156 10.65 -5.42 -13.09
N MET A 157 10.18 -6.09 -12.05
CA MET A 157 10.65 -7.43 -11.70
C MET A 157 10.22 -8.50 -12.71
N GLU A 158 9.04 -8.35 -13.32
CA GLU A 158 8.55 -9.23 -14.38
C GLU A 158 9.37 -9.07 -15.67
N ARG A 159 9.78 -7.85 -16.00
CA ARG A 159 10.72 -7.57 -17.11
C ARG A 159 12.12 -8.11 -16.87
N ASP A 160 12.70 -7.91 -15.69
CA ASP A 160 14.04 -8.42 -15.36
C ASP A 160 14.10 -9.97 -15.40
N GLY A 161 12.99 -10.65 -15.08
CA GLY A 161 12.90 -12.12 -15.15
C GLY A 161 12.76 -12.69 -16.58
N THR A 162 12.26 -11.89 -17.52
CA THR A 162 12.08 -12.30 -18.93
C THR A 162 13.32 -12.02 -19.78
N VAL A 163 14.15 -11.05 -19.41
CA VAL A 163 15.44 -10.76 -20.09
C VAL A 163 16.53 -11.70 -19.55
N LYS A 164 16.45 -13.00 -19.86
CA LYS A 164 17.63 -13.89 -19.80
C LYS A 164 18.46 -13.60 -21.05
N TYR A 165 19.61 -12.95 -20.85
CA TYR A 165 20.60 -12.70 -21.90
C TYR A 165 21.03 -14.03 -22.55
N THR A 166 20.54 -14.30 -23.76
CA THR A 166 21.17 -15.28 -24.65
C THR A 166 22.50 -14.67 -25.08
N ARG A 167 23.58 -15.06 -24.42
CA ARG A 167 24.93 -14.74 -24.88
C ARG A 167 25.16 -15.59 -26.11
N GLU A 168 24.86 -15.06 -27.30
CA GLU A 168 25.33 -15.64 -28.55
C GLU A 168 26.85 -15.76 -28.45
N ARG A 169 27.33 -17.00 -28.32
CA ARG A 169 28.75 -17.30 -28.55
C ARG A 169 28.89 -17.36 -30.05
N ASP A 170 29.58 -16.39 -30.62
CA ASP A 170 30.07 -16.49 -31.98
C ASP A 170 30.90 -17.78 -32.12
N PRO A 171 30.60 -18.65 -33.10
CA PRO A 171 31.47 -19.76 -33.43
C PRO A 171 32.76 -19.19 -34.07
N VAL A 172 33.89 -19.46 -33.42
CA VAL A 172 35.24 -19.21 -33.95
C VAL A 172 35.60 -20.29 -34.95
#